data_AF-A0A3D4HRS3-F1
#
_entry.id   AF-A0A3D4HRS3-F1
#
_cell.length_a   1.000
_cell.length_b   1.000
_cell.length_c   1.000
_cell.angle_alpha   90.00
_cell.angle_beta   90.00
_cell.angle_gamma   90.00
#
_symmetry.space_group_name_H-M   'P 1'
#
loop_
_entity.id
_entity.type
_entity.pdbx_description
1 polymer ?
#
loop_
_entity_poly.entity_id
_entity_poly.type
_entity_poly.pdbx_seq_one_letter_code
_entity_poly.pdbx_strand_id
1 'polypeptide(L)'
;MEYIVKHCPKCNGELHIPKEMEQCICMFCGASFKVENDTAAEADLQMAEENYQKALEKIKLLTKDQEQYMKSFTKQSYCSSFERYTLSGQEILKPIQEYASLSDEKEEKAITETACTFIEMVIKEVEGELLVTGYRQKLLVQRKAEQYQFFLAVYTIPMIRYLNYSISEPLADRILELWLNRYPKHRFHKGSFEELAAGSSKLPL
;
A
#
# COMPACT_ATOMS: atom_id res chain seq x y z
N MET A 1 23.56 -1.58 -33.83
CA MET A 1 23.35 -2.86 -33.12
C MET A 1 23.88 -2.66 -31.72
N GLU A 2 23.02 -2.79 -30.71
CA GLU A 2 23.41 -2.68 -29.30
C GLU A 2 23.93 -4.03 -28.79
N TYR A 3 25.01 -4.00 -28.01
CA TYR A 3 25.63 -5.19 -27.42
C TYR A 3 25.76 -4.99 -25.91
N ILE A 4 25.68 -6.07 -25.15
CA ILE A 4 26.02 -6.14 -23.74
C ILE A 4 27.38 -6.82 -23.56
N VAL A 5 28.16 -6.37 -22.59
CA VAL A 5 29.42 -7.01 -22.22
C VAL A 5 29.15 -7.94 -21.03
N LYS A 6 29.42 -9.23 -21.19
CA LYS A 6 29.25 -10.24 -20.14
C LYS A 6 30.50 -11.12 -20.06
N HIS A 7 30.73 -11.74 -18.90
CA HIS A 7 31.83 -12.66 -18.69
C HIS A 7 31.35 -14.11 -18.73
N CYS A 8 32.09 -14.99 -19.40
CA CYS A 8 31.77 -16.40 -19.41
C CYS A 8 31.88 -16.99 -17.98
N PRO A 9 30.85 -17.68 -17.47
CA PRO A 9 30.87 -18.23 -16.11
C PRO A 9 31.90 -19.36 -15.92
N LYS A 10 32.42 -19.95 -17.02
CA LYS A 10 33.40 -21.05 -16.96
C LYS A 10 34.85 -20.58 -17.02
N CYS A 11 35.17 -19.64 -17.93
CA CYS A 11 36.55 -19.23 -18.19
C CYS A 11 36.80 -17.75 -17.96
N ASN A 12 35.78 -17.00 -17.53
CA ASN A 12 35.82 -15.57 -17.28
C ASN A 12 36.28 -14.71 -18.47
N GLY A 13 36.11 -15.21 -19.70
CA GLY A 13 36.39 -14.43 -20.91
C GLY A 13 35.31 -13.39 -21.16
N GLU A 14 35.71 -12.17 -21.50
CA GLU A 14 34.81 -11.05 -21.85
C GLU A 14 34.17 -11.28 -23.23
N LEU A 15 32.85 -11.17 -23.32
CA LEU A 15 32.07 -11.44 -24.53
C LEU A 15 31.15 -10.24 -24.81
N HIS A 16 31.14 -9.79 -26.07
CA HIS A 16 30.14 -8.85 -26.57
C HIS A 16 28.96 -9.62 -27.16
N ILE A 17 27.84 -9.63 -26.45
CA ILE A 17 26.65 -10.42 -26.79
C ILE A 17 25.56 -9.46 -27.30
N PRO A 18 24.90 -9.72 -28.45
CA PRO A 18 23.73 -8.96 -28.86
C PRO A 18 22.62 -9.02 -27.80
N LYS A 19 21.95 -7.89 -27.50
CA LYS A 19 20.89 -7.82 -26.47
C LYS A 19 19.75 -8.85 -26.66
N GLU A 20 19.50 -9.31 -27.88
CA GLU A 20 18.38 -10.22 -28.18
C GLU A 20 18.72 -11.72 -28.02
N MET A 21 19.98 -12.07 -27.73
CA MET A 21 20.38 -13.47 -27.61
C MET A 21 20.16 -14.01 -26.19
N GLU A 22 19.28 -15.00 -26.06
CA GLU A 22 19.04 -15.73 -24.79
C GLU A 22 20.14 -16.76 -24.45
N GLN A 23 20.90 -17.20 -25.45
CA GLN A 23 21.98 -18.17 -25.31
C GLN A 23 23.23 -17.71 -26.02
N CYS A 24 24.37 -17.87 -25.37
CA CYS A 24 25.68 -17.56 -25.92
C CYS A 24 26.61 -18.76 -25.79
N ILE A 25 27.42 -18.98 -26.83
CA ILE A 25 28.55 -19.92 -26.79
C ILE A 25 29.82 -19.11 -26.61
N CYS A 26 30.56 -19.38 -25.54
CA CYS A 26 31.83 -18.70 -25.29
C CYS A 26 32.86 -19.05 -26.36
N MET A 27 33.39 -18.04 -27.06
CA MET A 27 34.44 -18.23 -28.07
C MET A 27 35.79 -18.66 -27.49
N PHE A 28 36.04 -18.47 -26.18
CA PHE A 28 37.30 -18.85 -25.53
C PHE A 28 37.33 -20.31 -25.06
N CYS A 29 36.22 -20.83 -24.53
CA CYS A 29 36.18 -22.17 -23.92
C CYS A 29 35.12 -23.12 -24.48
N GLY A 30 34.31 -22.66 -25.44
CA GLY A 30 33.26 -23.45 -26.09
C GLY A 30 32.04 -23.77 -25.23
N ALA A 31 31.95 -23.24 -24.00
CA ALA A 31 30.80 -23.48 -23.13
C ALA A 31 29.57 -22.67 -23.56
N SER A 32 28.41 -23.32 -23.62
CA SER A 32 27.12 -22.66 -23.80
C SER A 32 26.54 -22.24 -22.46
N PHE A 33 26.03 -21.01 -22.36
CA PHE A 33 25.36 -20.50 -21.16
C PHE A 33 24.17 -19.61 -21.54
N LYS A 34 23.19 -19.50 -20.63
CA LYS A 34 22.08 -18.55 -20.77
C LYS A 34 22.56 -17.14 -20.48
N VAL A 35 22.10 -16.20 -21.28
CA VAL A 35 22.40 -14.78 -21.12
C VAL A 35 21.25 -14.17 -20.35
N GLU A 36 21.49 -13.86 -19.07
CA GLU A 36 20.55 -13.07 -18.28
C GLU A 36 20.64 -11.62 -18.76
N ASN A 37 19.61 -11.19 -19.50
CA ASN A 37 19.46 -9.83 -19.98
C ASN A 37 19.02 -8.92 -18.82
N ASP A 38 19.98 -8.18 -18.26
CA ASP A 38 19.72 -7.22 -17.18
C ASP A 38 18.66 -6.18 -17.58
N THR A 39 18.54 -5.87 -18.87
CA THR A 39 17.60 -4.86 -19.39
C THR A 39 16.11 -5.21 -19.20
N ALA A 40 15.75 -6.51 -19.21
CA ALA A 40 14.37 -6.93 -18.99
C ALA A 40 14.00 -6.83 -17.51
N ALA A 41 14.90 -7.26 -16.63
CA ALA A 41 14.74 -7.11 -15.19
C ALA A 41 14.73 -5.65 -14.76
N GLU A 42 15.58 -4.80 -15.34
CA GLU A 42 15.59 -3.35 -15.12
C GLU A 42 14.27 -2.68 -15.55
N ALA A 43 13.72 -3.07 -16.71
CA ALA A 43 12.45 -2.55 -17.19
C ALA A 43 11.27 -2.95 -16.28
N ASP A 44 11.24 -4.20 -15.82
CA ASP A 44 10.21 -4.69 -14.89
C ASP A 44 10.28 -3.98 -13.54
N LEU A 45 11.49 -3.76 -13.01
CA LEU A 45 11.72 -3.01 -11.78
C LEU A 45 11.27 -1.55 -11.91
N GLN A 46 11.57 -0.91 -13.04
CA GLN A 46 11.17 0.47 -13.30
C GLN A 46 9.65 0.60 -13.43
N MET A 47 9.00 -0.32 -14.13
CA MET A 47 7.54 -0.37 -14.23
C MET A 47 6.87 -0.58 -12.87
N ALA A 48 7.42 -1.45 -12.01
CA ALA A 48 6.91 -1.66 -10.67
C ALA A 48 7.02 -0.39 -9.81
N GLU A 49 8.14 0.33 -9.86
CA GLU A 49 8.30 1.62 -9.18
C GLU A 49 7.30 2.67 -9.70
N GLU A 50 7.10 2.77 -11.01
CA GLU A 50 6.10 3.70 -11.58
C GLU A 50 4.68 3.40 -11.13
N ASN A 51 4.31 2.11 -11.10
CA ASN A 51 2.99 1.68 -10.63
C ASN A 51 2.81 1.95 -9.14
N TYR A 52 3.86 1.75 -8.33
CA TYR A 52 3.91 2.10 -6.92
C TYR A 52 3.67 3.60 -6.70
N GLN A 53 4.38 4.46 -7.41
CA GLN A 53 4.21 5.92 -7.28
C GLN A 53 2.80 6.36 -7.67
N LYS A 54 2.25 5.84 -8.78
CA LYS A 54 0.85 6.10 -9.18
C LYS A 54 -0.17 5.61 -8.16
N ALA A 55 0.13 4.51 -7.46
CA ALA A 55 -0.73 4.00 -6.40
C ALA A 55 -0.69 4.89 -5.15
N LEU A 56 0.49 5.38 -4.75
CA LEU A 56 0.64 6.34 -3.66
C LEU A 56 -0.16 7.63 -3.92
N GLU A 57 -0.12 8.17 -5.14
CA GLU A 57 -0.92 9.36 -5.51
C GLU A 57 -2.43 9.15 -5.36
N LYS A 58 -2.89 7.90 -5.54
CA LYS A 58 -4.28 7.49 -5.42
C LYS A 58 -4.70 7.12 -4.00
N ILE A 59 -3.78 7.06 -3.02
CA ILE A 59 -4.10 6.62 -1.65
C ILE A 59 -5.21 7.47 -1.00
N LYS A 60 -5.32 8.75 -1.38
CA LYS A 60 -6.40 9.68 -0.98
C LYS A 60 -7.80 9.24 -1.39
N LEU A 61 -7.93 8.37 -2.38
CA LEU A 61 -9.23 7.86 -2.81
C LEU A 61 -9.82 6.89 -1.78
N LEU A 62 -9.02 6.35 -0.85
CA LEU A 62 -9.50 5.49 0.24
C LEU A 62 -10.39 6.21 1.25
N THR A 63 -10.36 7.55 1.31
CA THR A 63 -11.18 8.36 2.24
C THR A 63 -12.22 9.23 1.53
N LYS A 64 -12.18 9.33 0.20
CA LYS A 64 -13.01 10.25 -0.59
C LYS A 64 -14.51 10.21 -0.27
N ASP A 65 -15.07 9.01 -0.12
CA ASP A 65 -16.51 8.80 0.13
C ASP A 65 -16.79 8.36 1.58
N GLN A 66 -15.89 8.66 2.51
CA GLN A 66 -15.95 8.22 3.92
C GLN A 66 -17.30 8.53 4.56
N GLU A 67 -17.85 9.73 4.38
CA GLU A 67 -19.15 10.10 4.96
C GLU A 67 -20.30 9.23 4.45
N GLN A 68 -20.25 8.78 3.19
CA GLN A 68 -21.29 7.95 2.58
C GLN A 68 -21.23 6.52 3.13
N TYR A 69 -20.03 5.95 3.25
CA TYR A 69 -19.81 4.66 3.90
C TYR A 69 -20.25 4.68 5.37
N MET A 70 -20.02 5.81 6.06
CA MET A 70 -20.46 6.02 7.43
C MET A 70 -21.98 6.11 7.57
N LYS A 71 -22.65 6.90 6.73
CA LYS A 71 -24.12 7.07 6.77
C LYS A 71 -24.86 5.78 6.42
N SER A 72 -24.27 4.97 5.55
CA SER A 72 -24.84 3.68 5.12
C SER A 72 -24.41 2.51 5.99
N PHE A 73 -23.67 2.73 7.09
CA PHE A 73 -23.22 1.65 7.96
C PHE A 73 -24.40 1.07 8.76
N THR A 74 -24.92 -0.07 8.31
CA THR A 74 -25.90 -0.88 9.02
C THR A 74 -25.52 -2.36 8.89
N LYS A 75 -26.01 -3.22 9.79
CA LYS A 75 -25.75 -4.67 9.70
C LYS A 75 -26.16 -5.28 8.35
N GLN A 76 -27.19 -4.74 7.69
CA GLN A 76 -27.71 -5.26 6.43
C GLN A 76 -26.92 -4.79 5.21
N SER A 77 -26.28 -3.62 5.29
CA SER A 77 -25.55 -2.99 4.17
C SER A 77 -24.03 -3.07 4.30
N TYR A 78 -23.51 -3.42 5.49
CA TYR A 78 -22.07 -3.41 5.73
C TYR A 78 -21.31 -4.33 4.78
N CYS A 79 -21.72 -5.59 4.62
CA CYS A 79 -20.99 -6.54 3.78
C CYS A 79 -20.86 -6.07 2.32
N SER A 80 -21.95 -5.61 1.72
CA SER A 80 -21.94 -5.14 0.33
C SER A 80 -21.20 -3.82 0.15
N SER A 81 -21.29 -2.90 1.12
CA SER A 81 -20.46 -1.69 1.14
C SER A 81 -18.98 -2.02 1.32
N PHE A 82 -18.65 -2.98 2.17
CA PHE A 82 -17.28 -3.41 2.45
C PHE A 82 -16.65 -4.09 1.23
N GLU A 83 -17.38 -4.95 0.53
CA GLU A 83 -16.92 -5.56 -0.73
C GLU A 83 -16.57 -4.49 -1.77
N ARG A 84 -17.45 -3.49 -1.95
CA ARG A 84 -17.17 -2.38 -2.88
C ARG A 84 -15.95 -1.58 -2.46
N TYR A 85 -15.83 -1.28 -1.17
CA TYR A 85 -14.68 -0.57 -0.63
C TYR A 85 -13.38 -1.37 -0.81
N THR A 86 -13.44 -2.70 -0.63
CA THR A 86 -12.33 -3.62 -0.81
C THR A 86 -11.84 -3.66 -2.25
N LEU A 87 -12.73 -3.62 -3.24
CA LEU A 87 -12.34 -3.52 -4.65
C LEU A 87 -11.53 -2.24 -4.93
N SER A 88 -11.99 -1.09 -4.43
CA SER A 88 -11.24 0.16 -4.55
C SER A 88 -9.91 0.11 -3.79
N GLY A 89 -9.89 -0.51 -2.62
CA GLY A 89 -8.67 -0.74 -1.85
C GLY A 89 -7.65 -1.61 -2.58
N GLN A 90 -8.12 -2.67 -3.22
CA GLN A 90 -7.30 -3.61 -3.98
C GLN A 90 -6.60 -2.94 -5.16
N GLU A 91 -7.30 -2.09 -5.92
CA GLU A 91 -6.72 -1.35 -7.05
C GLU A 91 -5.54 -0.46 -6.64
N ILE A 92 -5.50 -0.01 -5.39
CA ILE A 92 -4.48 0.87 -4.85
C ILE A 92 -3.38 0.06 -4.14
N LEU A 93 -3.75 -0.92 -3.31
CA LEU A 93 -2.79 -1.65 -2.47
C LEU A 93 -2.05 -2.76 -3.23
N LYS A 94 -2.61 -3.30 -4.32
CA LYS A 94 -1.96 -4.36 -5.09
C LYS A 94 -0.62 -3.90 -5.71
N PRO A 95 -0.52 -2.76 -6.42
CA PRO A 95 0.78 -2.27 -6.90
C PRO A 95 1.80 -1.99 -5.79
N ILE A 96 1.33 -1.55 -4.62
CA ILE A 96 2.17 -1.31 -3.44
C ILE A 96 2.74 -2.64 -2.92
N GLN A 97 1.91 -3.67 -2.81
CA GLN A 97 2.35 -5.02 -2.45
C GLN A 97 3.33 -5.61 -3.47
N GLU A 98 3.06 -5.44 -4.77
CA GLU A 98 3.95 -5.94 -5.83
C GLU A 98 5.33 -5.29 -5.75
N TYR A 99 5.39 -3.98 -5.48
CA TYR A 99 6.63 -3.26 -5.23
C TYR A 99 7.35 -3.72 -3.96
N ALA A 100 6.60 -3.88 -2.86
CA ALA A 100 7.13 -4.38 -1.59
C ALA A 100 7.78 -5.77 -1.73
N SER A 101 7.21 -6.63 -2.59
CA SER A 101 7.68 -8.00 -2.79
C SER A 101 9.02 -8.11 -3.51
N LEU A 102 9.60 -7.00 -3.99
CA LEU A 102 10.86 -6.99 -4.74
C LEU A 102 12.10 -7.09 -3.86
N SER A 103 12.05 -6.59 -2.62
CA SER A 103 13.13 -6.71 -1.62
C SER A 103 12.67 -6.21 -0.24
N ASP A 104 13.33 -6.67 0.83
CA ASP A 104 13.06 -6.20 2.21
C ASP A 104 13.16 -4.67 2.37
N GLU A 105 14.10 -4.04 1.65
CA GLU A 105 14.23 -2.57 1.62
C GLU A 105 12.99 -1.89 1.02
N LYS A 106 12.45 -2.45 -0.06
CA LYS A 106 11.24 -1.93 -0.71
C LYS A 106 9.99 -2.22 0.10
N GLU A 107 9.94 -3.35 0.80
CA GLU A 107 8.86 -3.66 1.74
C GLU A 107 8.77 -2.61 2.85
N GLU A 108 9.87 -2.35 3.56
CA GLU A 108 9.91 -1.34 4.62
C GLU A 108 9.56 0.06 4.08
N LYS A 109 10.13 0.43 2.93
CA LYS A 109 9.80 1.70 2.27
C LYS A 109 8.31 1.79 1.93
N ALA A 110 7.74 0.77 1.29
CA ALA A 110 6.35 0.73 0.90
C ALA A 110 5.41 0.87 2.10
N ILE A 111 5.69 0.13 3.19
CA ILE A 111 4.90 0.20 4.44
C ILE A 111 4.96 1.61 5.02
N THR A 112 6.18 2.15 5.20
CA THR A 112 6.38 3.45 5.84
C THR A 112 5.83 4.60 5.01
N GLU A 113 6.15 4.68 3.72
CA GLU A 113 5.66 5.77 2.85
C GLU A 113 4.14 5.72 2.68
N THR A 114 3.56 4.52 2.50
CA THR A 114 2.10 4.38 2.36
C THR A 114 1.38 4.82 3.63
N ALA A 115 1.83 4.36 4.81
CA ALA A 115 1.22 4.72 6.09
C ALA A 115 1.34 6.22 6.38
N CYS A 116 2.54 6.80 6.19
CA CYS A 116 2.77 8.24 6.37
C CYS A 116 1.90 9.07 5.43
N THR A 117 1.93 8.78 4.13
CA THR A 117 1.15 9.51 3.12
C THR A 117 -0.34 9.45 3.41
N PHE A 118 -0.85 8.26 3.76
CA PHE A 118 -2.25 8.07 4.08
C PHE A 118 -2.67 8.85 5.33
N ILE A 119 -1.91 8.74 6.42
CA ILE A 119 -2.27 9.40 7.69
C ILE A 119 -2.09 10.91 7.61
N GLU A 120 -1.07 11.43 6.95
CA GLU A 120 -0.92 12.86 6.73
C GLU A 120 -2.10 13.45 5.97
N MET A 121 -2.62 12.72 4.97
CA MET A 121 -3.80 13.13 4.22
C MET A 121 -5.06 13.11 5.08
N VAL A 122 -5.28 12.05 5.86
CA VAL A 122 -6.38 11.98 6.84
C VAL A 122 -6.30 13.13 7.84
N ILE A 123 -5.12 13.42 8.39
CA ILE A 123 -4.90 14.50 9.34
C ILE A 123 -5.25 15.85 8.71
N LYS A 124 -4.84 16.08 7.45
CA LYS A 124 -5.22 17.30 6.70
C LYS A 124 -6.74 17.42 6.54
N GLU A 125 -7.46 16.33 6.31
CA GLU A 125 -8.93 16.32 6.20
C GLU A 125 -9.62 16.57 7.55
N VAL A 126 -9.07 16.00 8.63
CA VAL A 126 -9.54 16.20 10.01
C VAL A 126 -9.33 17.64 10.46
N GLU A 127 -8.14 18.20 10.20
CA GLU A 127 -7.74 19.50 10.72
C GLU A 127 -8.24 20.64 9.86
N GLY A 128 -8.08 20.54 8.53
CA GLY A 128 -8.61 21.45 7.52
C GLY A 128 -8.35 22.95 7.74
N GLU A 129 -8.63 23.75 6.72
CA GLU A 129 -8.70 25.20 6.89
C GLU A 129 -10.05 25.58 7.52
N LEU A 130 -10.16 25.37 8.83
CA LEU A 130 -11.34 25.78 9.58
C LEU A 130 -11.36 27.31 9.71
N LEU A 131 -12.38 27.95 9.14
CA LEU A 131 -12.64 29.40 9.26
C LEU A 131 -12.96 29.86 10.70
N VAL A 132 -13.10 28.91 11.63
CA VAL A 132 -13.44 29.15 13.03
C VAL A 132 -12.21 28.90 13.91
N THR A 133 -12.01 29.77 14.89
CA THR A 133 -10.87 29.71 15.82
C THR A 133 -11.31 29.35 17.24
N GLY A 134 -10.36 28.94 18.08
CA GLY A 134 -10.60 28.72 19.51
C GLY A 134 -11.38 27.44 19.84
N TYR A 135 -12.26 27.50 20.84
CA TYR A 135 -12.94 26.31 21.37
C TYR A 135 -13.82 25.58 20.34
N ARG A 136 -14.51 26.34 19.46
CA ARG A 136 -15.33 25.76 18.39
C ARG A 136 -14.51 24.96 17.38
N GLN A 137 -13.30 25.43 17.05
CA GLN A 137 -12.37 24.71 16.19
C GLN A 137 -11.99 23.36 16.81
N LYS A 138 -11.61 23.36 18.10
CA LYS A 138 -11.23 22.14 18.83
C LYS A 138 -12.34 21.09 18.83
N LEU A 139 -13.59 21.50 19.05
CA LEU A 139 -14.74 20.60 19.01
C LEU A 139 -14.99 20.01 17.61
N LEU A 140 -14.81 20.79 16.54
CA LEU A 140 -14.97 20.30 15.17
C LEU A 140 -13.87 19.29 14.80
N VAL A 141 -12.62 19.59 15.16
CA VAL A 141 -11.49 18.67 14.95
C VAL A 141 -11.72 17.36 15.72
N GLN A 142 -12.17 17.42 16.98
CA GLN A 142 -12.49 16.23 17.76
C GLN A 142 -13.58 15.38 17.09
N ARG A 143 -14.68 16.01 16.67
CA ARG A 143 -15.77 15.29 15.99
C ARG A 143 -15.30 14.63 14.69
N LYS A 144 -14.50 15.34 13.88
CA LYS A 144 -13.93 14.76 12.66
C LYS A 144 -12.97 13.61 13.00
N ALA A 145 -12.12 13.78 14.01
CA ALA A 145 -11.22 12.72 14.45
C ALA A 145 -12.00 11.46 14.87
N GLU A 146 -13.12 11.59 15.58
CA GLU A 146 -14.00 10.46 15.92
C GLU A 146 -14.61 9.79 14.68
N GLN A 147 -15.01 10.56 13.67
CA GLN A 147 -15.54 10.02 12.41
C GLN A 147 -14.49 9.23 11.63
N TYR A 148 -13.26 9.74 11.55
CA TYR A 148 -12.15 9.03 10.91
C TYR A 148 -11.71 7.83 11.74
N GLN A 149 -11.63 7.95 13.08
CA GLN A 149 -11.37 6.82 13.97
C GLN A 149 -12.32 5.66 13.68
N PHE A 150 -13.63 5.93 13.61
CA PHE A 150 -14.62 4.91 13.27
C PHE A 150 -14.36 4.32 11.88
N PHE A 151 -14.21 5.17 10.87
CA PHE A 151 -14.03 4.70 9.50
C PHE A 151 -12.78 3.83 9.34
N LEU A 152 -11.67 4.25 9.96
CA LEU A 152 -10.43 3.48 9.97
C LEU A 152 -10.63 2.12 10.65
N ALA A 153 -11.30 2.09 11.80
CA ALA A 153 -11.50 0.88 12.59
C ALA A 153 -12.45 -0.13 11.93
N VAL A 154 -13.38 0.32 11.09
CA VAL A 154 -14.49 -0.50 10.56
C VAL A 154 -14.37 -0.78 9.06
N TYR A 155 -13.69 0.09 8.30
CA TYR A 155 -13.49 -0.10 6.86
C TYR A 155 -12.00 -0.23 6.52
N THR A 156 -11.18 0.78 6.80
CA THR A 156 -9.81 0.82 6.27
C THR A 156 -8.93 -0.31 6.82
N ILE A 157 -8.83 -0.46 8.14
CA ILE A 157 -8.00 -1.52 8.74
C ILE A 157 -8.55 -2.91 8.40
N PRO A 158 -9.85 -3.20 8.55
CA PRO A 158 -10.39 -4.50 8.16
C PRO A 158 -10.17 -4.80 6.67
N MET A 159 -10.28 -3.81 5.77
CA MET A 159 -10.01 -3.98 4.34
C MET A 159 -8.55 -4.34 4.07
N ILE A 160 -7.61 -3.60 4.65
CA ILE A 160 -6.17 -3.89 4.50
C ILE A 160 -5.87 -5.32 4.95
N ARG A 161 -6.41 -5.74 6.10
CA ARG A 161 -6.22 -7.08 6.65
C ARG A 161 -6.91 -8.16 5.81
N TYR A 162 -8.10 -7.88 5.31
CA TYR A 162 -8.88 -8.80 4.47
C TYR A 162 -8.19 -9.11 3.13
N LEU A 163 -7.45 -8.16 2.56
CA LEU A 163 -6.66 -8.40 1.34
C LEU A 163 -5.54 -9.42 1.54
N ASN A 164 -5.08 -9.63 2.78
CA ASN A 164 -4.12 -10.67 3.15
C ASN A 164 -2.81 -10.67 2.32
N TYR A 165 -2.28 -9.48 2.08
CA TYR A 165 -0.97 -9.27 1.47
C TYR A 165 0.15 -9.34 2.52
N SER A 166 1.42 -9.49 2.11
CA SER A 166 2.53 -9.54 3.09
C SER A 166 2.63 -8.24 3.89
N ILE A 167 2.36 -7.11 3.25
CA ILE A 167 2.35 -5.79 3.90
C ILE A 167 1.12 -5.53 4.78
N SER A 168 0.06 -6.36 4.72
CA SER A 168 -1.24 -6.02 5.32
C SER A 168 -1.20 -5.76 6.82
N GLU A 169 -0.61 -6.66 7.60
CA GLU A 169 -0.51 -6.50 9.06
C GLU A 169 0.49 -5.39 9.46
N PRO A 170 1.72 -5.36 8.91
CA PRO A 170 2.66 -4.26 9.17
C PRO A 170 2.11 -2.87 8.82
N LEU A 171 1.42 -2.74 7.68
CA LEU A 171 0.80 -1.50 7.24
C LEU A 171 -0.32 -1.07 8.21
N ALA A 172 -1.18 -2.01 8.62
CA ALA A 172 -2.24 -1.74 9.58
C ALA A 172 -1.69 -1.26 10.94
N ASP A 173 -0.60 -1.89 11.42
CA ASP A 173 0.09 -1.47 12.64
C ASP A 173 0.69 -0.08 12.51
N ARG A 174 1.35 0.21 11.39
CA ARG A 174 1.98 1.51 11.16
C ARG A 174 0.95 2.63 11.06
N ILE A 175 -0.18 2.40 10.40
CA ILE A 175 -1.31 3.34 10.34
C ILE A 175 -1.85 3.62 11.74
N LEU A 176 -2.08 2.57 12.54
CA LEU A 176 -2.58 2.71 13.91
C LEU A 176 -1.60 3.49 14.80
N GLU A 177 -0.30 3.19 14.70
CA GLU A 177 0.74 3.90 15.43
C GLU A 177 0.74 5.40 15.11
N LEU A 178 0.76 5.76 13.83
CA LEU A 178 0.76 7.15 13.37
C LEU A 178 -0.52 7.89 13.78
N TRP A 179 -1.68 7.23 13.69
CA TRP A 179 -2.94 7.78 14.19
C TRP A 179 -2.89 8.08 15.68
N LEU A 180 -2.44 7.10 16.49
CA LEU A 180 -2.36 7.22 17.94
C LEU A 180 -1.36 8.29 18.38
N ASN A 181 -0.27 8.47 17.63
CA ASN A 181 0.70 9.54 17.87
C ASN A 181 0.06 10.92 17.68
N ARG A 182 -0.80 11.10 16.66
CA ARG A 182 -1.51 12.37 16.44
C ARG A 182 -2.68 12.58 17.39
N TYR A 183 -3.46 11.53 17.64
CA TYR A 183 -4.71 11.56 18.40
C TYR A 183 -4.72 10.51 19.53
N PRO A 184 -3.93 10.67 20.61
CA PRO A 184 -3.74 9.62 21.64
C PRO A 184 -5.00 9.19 22.40
N LYS A 185 -6.04 10.03 22.38
CA LYS A 185 -7.35 9.79 23.01
C LYS A 185 -8.35 9.06 22.10
N HIS A 186 -8.08 8.99 20.80
CA HIS A 186 -8.95 8.40 19.78
C HIS A 186 -8.46 6.99 19.44
N ARG A 187 -8.33 6.15 20.46
CA ARG A 187 -7.78 4.79 20.29
C ARG A 187 -8.80 3.87 19.64
N PHE A 188 -8.32 2.92 18.86
CA PHE A 188 -9.15 1.86 18.29
C PHE A 188 -8.28 0.61 18.10
N HIS A 189 -8.92 -0.54 17.94
CA HIS A 189 -8.23 -1.83 17.77
C HIS A 189 -8.31 -2.29 16.30
N LYS A 190 -7.40 -3.18 15.89
CA LYS A 190 -7.46 -3.79 14.56
C LYS A 190 -8.59 -4.83 14.51
N GLY A 191 -9.78 -4.42 14.08
CA GLY A 191 -10.89 -5.34 13.79
C GLY A 191 -10.67 -6.12 12.50
N SER A 192 -11.33 -7.27 12.36
CA SER A 192 -11.43 -8.04 11.12
C SER A 192 -12.80 -7.86 10.46
N PHE A 193 -12.90 -8.16 9.17
CA PHE A 193 -14.18 -8.13 8.47
C PHE A 193 -15.16 -9.13 9.08
N GLU A 194 -14.69 -10.33 9.43
CA GLU A 194 -15.49 -11.42 9.97
C GLU A 194 -16.15 -11.05 11.30
N GLU A 195 -15.40 -10.41 12.20
CA GLU A 195 -15.93 -9.92 13.49
C GLU A 195 -17.03 -8.87 13.27
N LEU A 196 -16.78 -7.92 12.36
CA LEU A 196 -17.71 -6.83 12.06
C LEU A 196 -18.97 -7.32 11.34
N ALA A 197 -18.82 -8.25 10.39
CA ALA A 197 -19.92 -8.85 9.63
C ALA A 197 -20.81 -9.75 10.52
N ALA A 198 -20.23 -10.47 11.47
CA ALA A 198 -20.99 -11.25 12.46
C ALA A 198 -21.86 -10.36 13.38
N GLY A 199 -21.59 -9.06 13.41
CA GLY A 199 -22.28 -8.09 14.26
C GLY A 199 -21.91 -8.27 15.73
N SER A 200 -20.62 -8.57 16.01
CA SER A 200 -20.12 -8.65 17.38
C SER A 200 -20.49 -7.38 18.15
N SER A 201 -21.00 -7.53 19.37
CA SER A 201 -21.52 -6.45 20.22
C SER A 201 -20.48 -5.41 20.67
N LYS A 202 -19.24 -5.50 20.19
CA LYS A 202 -18.15 -4.57 20.46
C LYS A 202 -17.56 -4.13 19.12
N LEU A 203 -17.83 -2.89 18.74
CA LEU A 203 -17.06 -2.23 17.70
C LEU A 203 -15.61 -2.08 18.18
N PRO A 204 -14.61 -2.09 17.29
CA PRO A 204 -13.20 -1.99 17.64
C PRO A 204 -12.80 -0.56 18.07
N LEU A 205 -13.60 0.10 18.91
CA LEU A 205 -13.42 1.47 19.42
C LEU A 205 -13.10 1.46 20.92
#